data_AF-A0ABD0QNT0-F1
#
_entry.id   AF-A0ABD0QNT0-F1
#
_cell.length_a   1.000
_cell.length_b   1.000
_cell.length_c   1.000
_cell.angle_alpha   90.00
_cell.angle_beta   90.00
_cell.angle_gamma   90.00
#
_symmetry.space_group_name_H-M   'P 1'
#
loop_
_entity.id
_entity.type
_entity.pdbx_description
1 polymer ?
#
loop_
_entity_poly.entity_id
_entity_poly.type
_entity_poly.pdbx_seq_one_letter_code
_entity_poly.pdbx_strand_id
1 'polypeptide(L)' 'LDKFLLFARRTDIRRISFDNEDKLDDVIPLADIRNAVALDWDSSERYIYWTDVTTDSINRAKWDGSKQEVSRNLA' A
#
# COMPACT_ATOMS: atom_id res chain seq x y z
N LEU A 1 10.11 7.45 9.93
CA LEU A 1 8.97 7.95 9.16
C LEU A 1 7.88 8.26 10.14
N ASP A 2 7.96 9.46 10.68
CA ASP A 2 7.02 9.94 11.67
C ASP A 2 5.80 10.55 10.98
N LYS A 3 5.98 11.04 9.74
CA LYS A 3 4.93 11.58 8.88
C LYS A 3 5.19 11.22 7.42
N PHE A 4 4.16 10.75 6.74
CA PHE A 4 4.21 10.43 5.32
C PHE A 4 2.82 10.55 4.69
N LEU A 5 2.77 10.67 3.37
CA LEU A 5 1.55 10.46 2.59
C LEU A 5 1.64 9.09 1.93
N LEU A 6 0.60 8.27 2.08
CA LEU A 6 0.44 7.01 1.35
C LEU A 6 -0.70 7.18 0.36
N PHE A 7 -0.50 6.78 -0.90
CA PHE A 7 -1.52 6.91 -1.92
C PHE A 7 -1.44 5.77 -2.93
N ALA A 8 -2.61 5.41 -3.48
CA ALA A 8 -2.73 4.39 -4.50
C ALA A 8 -2.77 5.05 -5.87
N ARG A 9 -2.14 4.40 -6.84
CA ARG A 9 -2.49 4.51 -8.24
C ARG A 9 -3.02 3.14 -8.66
N ARG A 10 -3.61 3.08 -9.85
CA ARG A 10 -4.27 1.85 -10.33
C ARG A 10 -3.40 0.58 -10.19
N THR A 11 -2.10 0.68 -10.48
CA THR A 11 -1.20 -0.48 -10.54
C THR A 11 -0.03 -0.44 -9.55
N ASP A 12 0.02 0.55 -8.65
CA ASP A 12 1.03 0.60 -7.60
C ASP A 12 0.57 1.43 -6.39
N ILE A 13 1.25 1.24 -5.26
CA ILE A 13 1.06 2.05 -4.06
C ILE A 13 2.36 2.78 -3.80
N ARG A 14 2.25 4.07 -3.48
CA ARG A 14 3.38 4.97 -3.35
C ARG A 14 3.34 5.73 -2.04
N ARG A 15 4.50 6.20 -1.61
CA ARG A 15 4.67 6.98 -0.40
C ARG A 15 5.50 8.23 -0.66
N ILE A 16 5.20 9.31 0.05
CA ILE A 16 6.06 10.50 0.15
C ILE A 16 6.48 10.66 1.61
N SER A 17 7.79 10.72 1.84
CA SER A 17 8.35 11.07 3.15
C SER A 17 8.25 12.57 3.37
N PHE A 18 7.73 12.99 4.53
CA PHE A 18 7.85 14.39 4.96
C PHE A 18 9.13 14.66 5.75
N ASP A 19 9.94 13.63 5.99
CA ASP A 19 11.22 13.73 6.70
C ASP A 19 12.37 14.13 5.74
N ASN A 20 12.16 14.02 4.41
CA ASN A 20 13.14 14.39 3.38
C ASN A 20 12.79 15.75 2.75
N GLU A 21 13.79 16.57 2.43
CA GLU A 21 13.56 17.90 1.83
C GLU A 21 12.97 17.82 0.40
N ASP A 22 13.33 16.79 -0.35
CA ASP A 22 12.97 16.61 -1.76
C ASP A 22 11.51 16.19 -1.97
N LYS A 23 10.87 15.60 -0.94
CA LYS A 23 9.47 15.10 -0.94
C LYS A 23 9.15 14.25 -2.17
N LEU A 24 10.14 13.49 -2.65
CA LEU A 24 9.94 12.58 -3.77
C LEU A 24 9.09 11.38 -3.33
N ASP A 25 8.36 10.81 -4.28
CA ASP A 25 7.56 9.63 -4.06
C ASP A 25 8.32 8.34 -4.40
N ASP A 26 8.22 7.36 -3.51
CA ASP A 26 8.76 6.02 -3.71
C ASP A 26 7.65 5.01 -3.97
N VAL A 27 7.92 4.04 -4.84
CA VAL A 27 7.05 2.87 -5.02
C VAL A 27 7.30 1.86 -3.91
N ILE A 28 6.23 1.36 -3.30
CA ILE A 28 6.32 0.22 -2.38
C ILE A 28 6.39 -1.04 -3.25
N PRO A 29 7.39 -1.93 -3.06
CA PRO A 29 7.63 -3.04 -3.96
C PRO A 29 6.60 -4.16 -3.74
N LEU A 30 5.42 -3.97 -4.32
CA LEU A 30 4.28 -4.89 -4.25
C LEU A 30 4.07 -5.54 -5.62
N ALA A 31 3.75 -6.82 -5.62
CA ALA A 31 3.46 -7.59 -6.82
C ALA A 31 1.96 -7.55 -7.16
N ASP A 32 1.64 -7.73 -8.44
CA ASP A 32 0.29 -8.07 -8.92
C ASP A 32 -0.86 -7.13 -8.50
N ILE A 33 -0.57 -5.85 -8.24
CA ILE A 33 -1.61 -4.83 -8.07
C ILE A 33 -2.23 -4.53 -9.44
N ARG A 34 -3.53 -4.79 -9.59
CA ARG A 34 -4.26 -4.61 -10.86
C ARG A 34 -5.14 -3.38 -10.87
N ASN A 35 -5.87 -3.14 -9.78
CA ASN A 35 -6.71 -1.95 -9.63
C ASN A 35 -6.93 -1.59 -8.15
N ALA A 36 -5.90 -1.01 -7.53
CA ALA A 36 -6.00 -0.48 -6.17
C ALA A 36 -6.89 0.77 -6.12
N VAL A 37 -7.89 0.78 -5.23
CA VAL A 37 -8.85 1.90 -5.12
C VAL A 37 -8.96 2.52 -3.72
N ALA A 38 -8.89 1.71 -2.66
CA ALA A 38 -8.92 2.18 -1.27
C ALA A 38 -7.68 1.69 -0.53
N LEU A 39 -7.26 2.46 0.48
CA LEU A 39 -6.06 2.21 1.29
C LEU A 39 -6.35 2.43 2.77
N ASP A 40 -5.68 1.64 3.60
CA ASP A 40 -5.59 1.89 5.04
C ASP A 40 -4.19 1.50 5.57
N TRP A 41 -3.82 2.04 6.74
CA TRP A 41 -2.53 1.84 7.37
C TRP A 41 -2.67 1.44 8.84
N ASP A 42 -2.16 0.26 9.17
CA ASP A 42 -1.97 -0.17 10.55
C ASP A 42 -0.58 0.25 11.05
N SER A 43 -0.55 1.33 11.84
CA SER A 43 0.67 1.86 12.43
C SER A 43 1.32 0.94 13.46
N SER A 44 0.55 0.07 14.12
CA SER A 44 1.04 -0.79 15.19
C SER A 44 1.85 -1.94 14.64
N GLU A 45 1.31 -2.65 13.65
CA GLU A 45 2.00 -3.76 13.00
C GLU A 45 2.74 -3.37 11.72
N ARG A 46 2.57 -2.13 11.24
CA ARG A 46 3.17 -1.63 10.00
C ARG A 46 2.70 -2.36 8.75
N TYR A 47 1.39 -2.62 8.67
CA TYR A 47 0.74 -3.18 7.48
C TYR A 47 0.02 -2.10 6.68
N ILE A 48 0.16 -2.16 5.37
CA ILE A 48 -0.68 -1.44 4.42
C ILE A 48 -1.75 -2.39 3.95
N TYR A 49 -2.99 -1.93 3.92
CA TYR A 49 -4.13 -2.66 3.37
C TYR A 49 -4.63 -1.94 2.14
N TRP A 50 -4.99 -2.69 1.10
CA TRP A 50 -5.63 -2.13 -0.08
C TRP A 50 -6.70 -3.05 -0.64
N THR A 51 -7.72 -2.46 -1.24
CA THR A 51 -8.72 -3.20 -2.02
C THR A 51 -8.28 -3.24 -3.48
N ASP A 52 -8.28 -4.41 -4.09
CA ASP A 52 -8.15 -4.57 -5.54
C ASP A 52 -9.49 -5.03 -6.13
N VAL A 53 -10.12 -4.17 -6.91
CA VAL A 53 -11.45 -4.43 -7.48
C VAL A 53 -11.42 -5.36 -8.69
N THR A 54 -10.24 -5.63 -9.26
CA THR A 54 -10.10 -6.59 -10.37
C THR A 54 -10.07 -8.02 -9.85
N THR A 55 -9.40 -8.23 -8.70
CA THR A 55 -9.29 -9.54 -8.05
C THR A 55 -10.34 -9.76 -6.95
N ASP A 56 -11.19 -8.75 -6.71
CA ASP A 56 -12.23 -8.74 -5.69
C ASP A 56 -11.71 -9.13 -4.30
N SER A 57 -10.63 -8.48 -3.88
CA SER A 57 -9.94 -8.84 -2.64
C SER A 57 -9.42 -7.64 -1.85
N ILE A 58 -9.29 -7.85 -0.54
CA ILE A 58 -8.50 -7.03 0.36
C ILE A 58 -7.14 -7.70 0.50
N ASN A 59 -6.10 -6.96 0.16
CA ASN A 59 -4.72 -7.40 0.21
C ASN A 59 -4.00 -6.61 1.30
N ARG A 60 -2.90 -7.18 1.80
CA ARG A 60 -2.01 -6.48 2.73
C ARG A 60 -0.55 -6.82 2.50
N ALA A 61 0.33 -5.93 2.92
CA ALA A 61 1.77 -6.16 2.98
C ALA A 61 2.40 -5.30 4.06
N LYS A 62 3.59 -5.67 4.55
CA LYS A 62 4.38 -4.79 5.40
C LYS A 62 4.77 -3.52 4.63
N TRP A 63 5.06 -2.46 5.37
CA TRP A 63 5.49 -1.16 4.86
C TRP A 63 6.65 -1.18 3.85
N ASP A 64 7.52 -2.19 3.95
CA ASP A 64 8.66 -2.40 3.06
C ASP A 64 8.33 -3.28 1.84
N GLY A 65 7.06 -3.67 1.67
CA GLY A 65 6.58 -4.59 0.64
C GLY A 65 6.70 -6.08 1.00
N SER A 66 7.33 -6.42 2.14
CA SER A 66 7.45 -7.82 2.56
C SER A 66 6.12 -8.38 3.08
N LYS A 67 6.03 -9.71 3.17
CA LYS A 67 4.82 -10.42 3.67
C LYS A 67 3.53 -9.98 2.97
N GLN A 68 3.61 -9.76 1.67
CA GLN A 68 2.43 -9.51 0.86
C GLN A 68 1.53 -10.75 0.84
N GLU A 69 0.25 -10.57 1.10
CA GLU A 69 -0.75 -11.63 1.07
C GLU A 69 -2.16 -11.09 0.80
N VAL A 70 -3.04 -11.99 0.34
CA VAL A 70 -4.47 -11.71 0.29
C VAL A 70 -5.02 -11.86 1.71
N SER A 71 -5.48 -10.77 2.31
CA SER A 71 -6.04 -10.78 3.66
C SER A 71 -7.46 -11.34 3.68
N ARG A 72 -8.25 -11.06 2.63
CA ARG A 72 -9.65 -11.49 2.51
C ARG A 72 -10.11 -11.42 1.06
N ASN A 73 -10.88 -12.41 0.61
CA ASN A 73 -11.68 -12.31 -0.62
C ASN A 73 -13.05 -11.69 -0.31
N LEU A 74 -13.56 -10.87 -1.22
CA LEU A 74 -14.84 -10.18 -1.07
C LEU A 74 -16.02 -10.96 -1.66
N ALA A 75 -15.75 -12.02 -2.44
CA ALA A 75 -16.69 -13.04 -2.88
C ALA A 75 -16.73 -14.28 -1.97
#